data_AF-A0A0G1YN44-F1
#
_entry.id   AF-A0A0G1YN44-F1
#
_cell.length_a   1.000
_cell.length_b   1.000
_cell.length_c   1.000
_cell.angle_alpha   90.00
_cell.angle_beta   90.00
_cell.angle_gamma   90.00
#
_symmetry.space_group_name_H-M   'P 1'
#
loop_
_entity.id
_entity.type
_entity.pdbx_description
1 polymer ?
#
loop_
_entity_poly.entity_id
_entity_poly.type
_entity_poly.pdbx_seq_one_letter_code
_entity_poly.pdbx_strand_id
1 'polypeptide(L)'
;MQPLSQPIQQLLFRMRGYESREEPSEDSEIIVEEHRTANPAAALYENLRYLVDYQEEHAVRRSAIERILRRSILIERKTLDARVLLSELVEGGYLPRSGATRGVARKITEAIDKAARIEPHLSGSASLRRAVISFVASEVETVLAPREHLLDDAVVQAFYQTVQPRIQGHEFEKDHLDVQVRCACRRALLGSDDASLSYALWLLYVPQWKEEAANFDAIAGKIPAIISTIRMNVGSTVQWQIVQKLK
;
A
#
# COMPACT_ATOMS: atom_id res chain seq x y z
N MET A 1 31.05 -13.54 -10.65
CA MET A 1 29.65 -13.10 -10.52
C MET A 1 29.64 -11.57 -10.57
N GLN A 2 28.86 -10.95 -11.45
CA GLN A 2 28.71 -9.49 -11.41
C GLN A 2 28.11 -9.09 -10.06
N PRO A 3 28.59 -8.00 -9.42
CA PRO A 3 28.02 -7.54 -8.17
C PRO A 3 26.55 -7.11 -8.38
N LEU A 4 25.68 -7.51 -7.46
CA LEU A 4 24.27 -7.08 -7.44
C LEU A 4 24.19 -5.54 -7.44
N SER A 5 23.18 -4.96 -8.09
CA SER A 5 23.00 -3.50 -8.08
C SER A 5 22.79 -2.99 -6.64
N GLN A 6 23.24 -1.77 -6.36
CA GLN A 6 23.09 -1.16 -5.02
C GLN A 6 21.64 -1.18 -4.51
N PRO A 7 20.59 -0.90 -5.32
CA PRO A 7 19.20 -1.02 -4.87
C PRO A 7 18.83 -2.43 -4.40
N ILE A 8 19.29 -3.47 -5.10
CA ILE A 8 19.02 -4.88 -4.74
C ILE A 8 19.76 -5.26 -3.44
N GLN A 9 20.98 -4.76 -3.24
CA GLN A 9 21.70 -4.98 -1.98
C GLN A 9 21.00 -4.32 -0.78
N GLN A 10 20.47 -3.10 -0.95
CA GLN A 10 19.69 -2.44 0.08
C GLN A 10 18.38 -3.16 0.39
N LEU A 11 17.71 -3.68 -0.64
CA LEU A 11 16.51 -4.51 -0.49
C LEU A 11 16.81 -5.76 0.35
N LEU A 12 17.86 -6.51 -0.02
CA LEU A 12 18.32 -7.69 0.73
C LEU A 12 18.63 -7.40 2.20
N PHE A 13 19.26 -6.25 2.47
CA PHE A 13 19.56 -5.82 3.84
C PHE A 13 18.29 -5.56 4.64
N ARG A 14 17.31 -4.83 4.05
CA ARG A 14 16.02 -4.58 4.70
C ARG A 14 15.26 -5.88 4.97
N MET A 15 15.31 -6.82 4.04
CA MET A 15 14.61 -8.11 4.15
C MET A 15 15.16 -8.99 5.27
N ARG A 16 16.49 -9.09 5.42
CA ARG A 16 17.08 -9.78 6.59
C ARG A 16 16.67 -9.16 7.93
N GLY A 17 16.46 -7.84 7.95
CA GLY A 17 15.93 -7.14 9.13
C GLY A 17 14.47 -7.51 9.45
N TYR A 18 13.69 -7.98 8.48
CA TYR A 18 12.32 -8.44 8.68
C TYR A 18 12.26 -9.87 9.22
N GLU A 19 13.05 -10.80 8.67
CA GLU A 19 13.17 -12.18 9.16
C GLU A 19 13.61 -12.25 10.63
N SER A 20 14.47 -11.32 11.06
CA SER A 20 14.98 -11.27 12.45
C SER A 20 13.97 -10.77 13.49
N ARG A 21 12.80 -10.25 13.06
CA ARG A 21 11.71 -9.78 13.95
C ARG A 21 10.63 -10.85 14.17
N GLU A 22 10.84 -12.04 13.66
CA GLU A 22 10.08 -13.23 14.02
C GLU A 22 10.79 -13.90 15.19
N GLU A 23 10.32 -13.62 16.41
CA GLU A 23 10.51 -14.62 17.46
C GLU A 23 9.60 -15.81 17.09
N PRO A 24 10.14 -17.05 17.00
CA PRO A 24 9.33 -18.22 16.78
C PRO A 24 8.37 -18.37 17.98
N SER A 25 7.11 -18.72 17.72
CA SER A 25 6.21 -19.18 18.78
C SER A 25 6.84 -20.38 19.48
N GLU A 26 6.85 -20.36 20.82
CA GLU A 26 7.50 -21.34 21.72
C GLU A 26 7.08 -22.82 21.48
N ASP A 27 6.08 -23.07 20.63
CA ASP A 27 5.52 -24.41 20.35
C ASP A 27 5.99 -25.04 19.03
N SER A 28 7.10 -24.56 18.47
CA SER A 28 7.70 -25.12 17.25
C SER A 28 8.88 -26.01 17.64
N GLU A 29 8.65 -27.30 17.87
CA GLU A 29 9.73 -28.28 17.95
C GLU A 29 10.46 -28.33 16.60
N ILE A 30 11.60 -27.65 16.50
CA ILE A 30 12.45 -27.65 15.29
C ILE A 30 13.18 -29.00 15.24
N ILE A 31 12.71 -29.92 14.40
CA ILE A 31 13.32 -31.26 14.20
C ILE A 31 14.44 -31.26 13.14
N VAL A 32 14.73 -30.14 12.48
CA VAL A 32 15.78 -30.09 11.43
C VAL A 32 16.71 -28.89 11.65
N GLU A 33 17.96 -29.17 12.04
CA GLU A 33 19.08 -28.23 11.86
C GLU A 33 19.39 -28.11 10.37
N GLU A 34 18.65 -27.23 9.68
CA GLU A 34 18.96 -26.92 8.28
C GLU A 34 20.10 -25.91 8.24
N HIS A 35 21.22 -26.30 7.60
CA HIS A 35 22.37 -25.43 7.33
C HIS A 35 21.91 -24.21 6.50
N ARG A 36 21.55 -23.11 7.19
CA ARG A 36 21.11 -21.84 6.59
C ARG A 36 22.27 -21.15 5.88
N THR A 37 22.55 -21.56 4.65
CA THR A 37 23.17 -20.69 3.64
C THR A 37 22.19 -20.50 2.48
N ALA A 38 21.04 -19.88 2.77
CA ALA A 38 20.12 -19.47 1.73
C ALA A 38 20.84 -18.49 0.79
N ASN A 39 20.95 -18.86 -0.49
CA ASN A 39 21.46 -17.96 -1.52
C ASN A 39 20.63 -16.67 -1.50
N PRO A 40 21.23 -15.47 -1.37
CA PRO A 40 20.47 -14.21 -1.33
C PRO A 40 19.49 -14.03 -2.50
N ALA A 41 19.82 -14.58 -3.68
CA ALA A 41 18.91 -14.57 -4.84
C ALA A 41 17.67 -15.45 -4.63
N ALA A 42 17.82 -16.60 -3.96
CA ALA A 42 16.70 -17.48 -3.63
C ALA A 42 15.78 -16.83 -2.60
N ALA A 43 16.35 -16.18 -1.57
CA ALA A 43 15.56 -15.42 -0.60
C ALA A 43 14.76 -14.27 -1.26
N LEU A 44 15.36 -13.53 -2.20
CA LEU A 44 14.64 -12.51 -2.98
C LEU A 44 13.51 -13.10 -3.81
N TYR A 45 13.76 -14.23 -4.47
CA TYR A 45 12.78 -14.89 -5.32
C TYR A 45 11.57 -15.39 -4.51
N GLU A 46 11.80 -16.05 -3.38
CA GLU A 46 10.71 -16.53 -2.52
C GLU A 46 9.86 -15.39 -1.97
N ASN A 47 10.48 -14.29 -1.57
CA ASN A 47 9.74 -13.11 -1.14
C ASN A 47 8.93 -12.49 -2.28
N LEU A 48 9.47 -12.42 -3.50
CA LEU A 48 8.71 -11.92 -4.66
C LEU A 48 7.53 -12.83 -5.00
N ARG A 49 7.74 -14.15 -4.98
CA ARG A 49 6.68 -15.16 -5.19
C ARG A 49 5.59 -15.02 -4.12
N TYR A 50 6.00 -14.91 -2.85
CA TYR A 50 5.09 -14.66 -1.74
C TYR A 50 4.27 -13.39 -1.99
N LEU A 51 4.89 -12.27 -2.32
CA LEU A 51 4.15 -11.03 -2.59
C LEU A 51 3.07 -11.23 -3.66
N VAL A 52 3.42 -11.83 -4.81
CA VAL A 52 2.48 -12.07 -5.91
C VAL A 52 1.29 -12.93 -5.46
N ASP A 53 1.54 -13.98 -4.68
CA ASP A 53 0.50 -14.92 -4.24
C ASP A 53 -0.56 -14.22 -3.34
N TYR A 54 -0.19 -13.21 -2.54
CA TYR A 54 -1.12 -12.54 -1.61
C TYR A 54 -1.80 -11.29 -2.17
N GLN A 55 -1.35 -10.72 -3.28
CA GLN A 55 -1.93 -9.47 -3.82
C GLN A 55 -3.43 -9.59 -4.09
N GLU A 56 -3.90 -10.75 -4.56
CA GLU A 56 -5.33 -10.98 -4.77
C GLU A 56 -6.10 -10.96 -3.45
N GLU A 57 -5.58 -11.60 -2.40
CA GLU A 57 -6.19 -11.61 -1.07
C GLU A 57 -6.25 -10.19 -0.48
N HIS A 58 -5.16 -9.42 -0.58
CA HIS A 58 -5.10 -8.03 -0.15
C HIS A 58 -6.13 -7.17 -0.88
N ALA A 59 -6.26 -7.32 -2.20
CA ALA A 59 -7.23 -6.59 -3.01
C ALA A 59 -8.68 -6.93 -2.62
N VAL A 60 -8.98 -8.21 -2.35
CA VAL A 60 -10.29 -8.68 -1.90
C VAL A 60 -10.63 -8.10 -0.52
N ARG A 61 -9.70 -8.21 0.45
CA ARG A 61 -9.88 -7.66 1.81
C ARG A 61 -10.06 -6.13 1.77
N ARG A 62 -9.21 -5.42 1.02
CA ARG A 62 -9.32 -3.96 0.82
C ARG A 62 -10.66 -3.55 0.21
N SER A 63 -11.17 -4.32 -0.75
CA SER A 63 -12.49 -4.07 -1.34
C SER A 63 -13.63 -4.29 -0.31
N ALA A 64 -13.52 -5.30 0.55
CA ALA A 64 -14.48 -5.53 1.63
C ALA A 64 -14.46 -4.38 2.66
N ILE A 65 -13.26 -3.94 3.07
CA ILE A 65 -13.06 -2.78 3.95
C ILE A 65 -13.72 -1.53 3.35
N GLU A 66 -13.43 -1.24 2.08
CA GLU A 66 -13.98 -0.06 1.41
C GLU A 66 -15.52 -0.10 1.36
N ARG A 67 -16.11 -1.27 1.08
CA ARG A 67 -17.57 -1.44 1.06
C ARG A 67 -18.18 -1.12 2.42
N ILE A 68 -17.60 -1.63 3.51
CA ILE A 68 -18.10 -1.38 4.87
C ILE A 68 -17.97 0.11 5.22
N LEU A 69 -16.81 0.72 4.95
CA LEU A 69 -16.58 2.16 5.17
C LEU A 69 -17.57 3.03 4.39
N ARG A 70 -17.79 2.72 3.10
CA ARG A 70 -18.75 3.46 2.27
C ARG A 70 -20.18 3.34 2.78
N ARG A 71 -20.59 2.14 3.20
CA ARG A 71 -21.91 1.90 3.77
C ARG A 71 -22.11 2.75 5.03
N SER A 72 -21.20 2.67 5.99
CA SER A 72 -21.35 3.38 7.26
C SER A 72 -21.17 4.89 7.15
N ILE A 73 -20.14 5.36 6.44
CA ILE A 73 -19.78 6.79 6.44
C ILE A 73 -20.57 7.58 5.38
N LEU A 74 -20.74 7.04 4.16
CA LEU A 74 -21.37 7.80 3.07
C LEU A 74 -22.88 7.61 3.00
N ILE A 75 -23.37 6.39 3.25
CA ILE A 75 -24.79 6.05 3.12
C ILE A 75 -25.51 6.28 4.45
N GLU A 76 -25.04 5.65 5.53
CA GLU A 76 -25.66 5.75 6.85
C GLU A 76 -25.32 7.06 7.58
N ARG A 77 -24.26 7.76 7.15
CA ARG A 77 -23.74 8.99 7.77
C ARG A 77 -23.43 8.82 9.27
N LYS A 78 -22.86 7.66 9.62
CA LYS A 78 -22.45 7.33 10.99
C LYS A 78 -20.94 7.21 11.11
N THR A 79 -20.44 7.50 12.29
CA THR A 79 -19.07 7.12 12.67
C THR A 79 -19.00 5.59 12.77
N LEU A 80 -18.08 4.98 12.03
CA LEU A 80 -17.86 3.54 12.10
C LEU A 80 -16.93 3.20 13.27
N ASP A 81 -17.38 2.33 14.17
CA ASP A 81 -16.50 1.73 15.18
C ASP A 81 -15.60 0.67 14.50
N ALA A 82 -14.29 0.79 14.69
CA ALA A 82 -13.30 -0.15 14.18
C ALA A 82 -13.58 -1.61 14.61
N ARG A 83 -14.20 -1.83 15.78
CA ARG A 83 -14.59 -3.17 16.24
C ARG A 83 -15.70 -3.78 15.36
N VAL A 84 -16.64 -2.95 14.90
CA VAL A 84 -17.70 -3.38 13.98
C VAL A 84 -17.09 -3.74 12.63
N LEU A 85 -16.18 -2.91 12.11
CA LEU A 85 -15.42 -3.23 10.89
C LEU A 85 -14.72 -4.59 11.02
N LEU A 86 -13.97 -4.80 12.11
CA LEU A 86 -13.24 -6.06 12.34
C LEU A 86 -14.18 -7.27 12.46
N SER A 87 -15.32 -7.14 13.14
CA SER A 87 -16.31 -8.23 13.24
C SER A 87 -16.84 -8.60 11.86
N GLU A 88 -17.21 -7.62 11.04
CA GLU A 88 -17.72 -7.87 9.67
C GLU A 88 -16.66 -8.50 8.76
N LEU A 89 -15.38 -8.11 8.90
CA LEU A 89 -14.30 -8.74 8.15
C LEU A 89 -14.08 -10.20 8.56
N VAL A 90 -14.17 -10.51 9.86
CA VAL A 90 -14.07 -11.88 10.37
C VAL A 90 -15.26 -12.72 9.92
N GLU A 91 -16.47 -12.21 10.05
CA GLU A 91 -17.70 -12.90 9.65
C GLU A 91 -17.75 -13.14 8.13
N GLY A 92 -17.26 -12.18 7.34
CA GLY A 92 -17.14 -12.31 5.89
C GLY A 92 -15.98 -13.19 5.41
N GLY A 93 -15.16 -13.72 6.32
CA GLY A 93 -14.01 -14.56 5.99
C GLY A 93 -12.82 -13.79 5.38
N TYR A 94 -12.80 -12.46 5.48
CA TYR A 94 -11.74 -11.60 4.96
C TYR A 94 -10.57 -11.41 5.95
N LEU A 95 -10.78 -11.73 7.23
CA LEU A 95 -9.78 -11.60 8.29
C LEU A 95 -9.87 -12.79 9.27
N PRO A 96 -8.75 -13.45 9.63
CA PRO A 96 -8.77 -14.45 10.69
C PRO A 96 -9.08 -13.82 12.05
N ARG A 97 -9.78 -14.56 12.94
CA ARG A 97 -10.15 -14.09 14.28
C ARG A 97 -8.95 -13.59 15.10
N SER A 98 -7.79 -14.22 14.94
CA SER A 98 -6.54 -13.85 15.62
C SER A 98 -6.05 -12.44 15.25
N GLY A 99 -6.39 -11.94 14.06
CA GLY A 99 -6.05 -10.59 13.60
C GLY A 99 -6.90 -9.47 14.22
N ALA A 100 -8.08 -9.80 14.77
CA ALA A 100 -9.03 -8.82 15.32
C ALA A 100 -8.69 -8.41 16.76
N THR A 101 -7.49 -7.86 16.98
CA THR A 101 -7.02 -7.45 18.31
C THR A 101 -7.44 -6.03 18.69
N ARG A 102 -7.41 -5.70 19.99
CA ARG A 102 -7.67 -4.32 20.48
C ARG A 102 -6.65 -3.30 19.93
N GLY A 103 -5.39 -3.71 19.78
CA GLY A 103 -4.34 -2.85 19.24
C GLY A 103 -4.58 -2.51 17.76
N VAL A 104 -5.01 -3.50 16.98
CA VAL A 104 -5.44 -3.30 15.58
C VAL A 104 -6.65 -2.37 15.51
N ALA A 105 -7.67 -2.59 16.34
CA ALA A 105 -8.85 -1.73 16.37
C ALA A 105 -8.48 -0.25 16.60
N ARG A 106 -7.54 0.05 17.51
CA ARG A 106 -7.08 1.42 17.77
C ARG A 106 -6.45 2.06 16.53
N LYS A 107 -5.54 1.36 15.84
CA LYS A 107 -4.91 1.85 14.61
C LYS A 107 -5.91 2.06 13.47
N ILE A 108 -6.92 1.20 13.38
CA ILE A 108 -8.01 1.36 12.40
C ILE A 108 -8.85 2.60 12.72
N THR A 109 -9.17 2.84 14.00
CA THR A 109 -9.85 4.08 14.42
C THR A 109 -9.06 5.31 13.99
N GLU A 110 -7.74 5.32 14.21
CA GLU A 110 -6.86 6.43 13.79
C GLU A 110 -6.91 6.66 12.27
N ALA A 111 -6.91 5.59 11.46
CA ALA A 111 -7.05 5.70 10.00
C ALA A 111 -8.43 6.26 9.59
N ILE A 112 -9.52 5.80 10.24
CA ILE A 112 -10.87 6.28 9.99
C ILE A 112 -11.01 7.76 10.37
N ASP A 113 -10.42 8.17 11.48
CA ASP A 113 -10.47 9.56 11.96
C ASP A 113 -9.81 10.55 11.00
N LYS A 114 -8.83 10.12 10.20
CA LYS A 114 -8.22 10.96 9.15
C LYS A 114 -9.25 11.37 8.08
N ALA A 115 -10.21 10.51 7.74
CA ALA A 115 -11.31 10.88 6.85
C ALA A 115 -12.20 11.96 7.47
N ALA A 116 -12.46 11.89 8.77
CA ALA A 116 -13.25 12.91 9.46
C ALA A 116 -12.54 14.27 9.49
N ARG A 117 -11.20 14.28 9.66
CA ARG A 117 -10.39 15.50 9.65
C ARG A 117 -10.31 16.17 8.28
N ILE A 118 -10.32 15.39 7.20
CA ILE A 118 -10.23 15.95 5.84
C ILE A 118 -11.60 16.37 5.27
N GLU A 119 -12.70 15.80 5.77
CA GLU A 119 -14.07 16.03 5.27
C GLU A 119 -14.43 17.52 5.11
N PRO A 120 -14.12 18.43 6.05
CA PRO A 120 -14.41 19.86 5.91
C PRO A 120 -13.76 20.51 4.68
N HIS A 121 -12.62 19.97 4.23
CA HIS A 121 -11.85 20.50 3.11
C HIS A 121 -12.33 19.95 1.75
N LEU A 122 -13.24 18.97 1.73
CA LEU A 122 -13.70 18.34 0.49
C LEU A 122 -14.83 19.12 -0.21
N SER A 123 -15.22 20.28 0.32
CA SER A 123 -16.23 21.19 -0.26
C SER A 123 -17.55 20.48 -0.63
N GLY A 124 -17.94 19.46 0.15
CA GLY A 124 -19.15 18.69 -0.09
C GLY A 124 -19.11 17.72 -1.29
N SER A 125 -17.98 17.58 -1.99
CA SER A 125 -17.87 16.75 -3.20
C SER A 125 -17.97 15.24 -2.88
N ALA A 126 -19.03 14.61 -3.37
CA ALA A 126 -19.23 13.16 -3.22
C ALA A 126 -18.12 12.34 -3.90
N SER A 127 -17.53 12.85 -4.98
CA SER A 127 -16.44 12.15 -5.66
C SER A 127 -15.15 12.22 -4.84
N LEU A 128 -14.83 13.34 -4.20
CA LEU A 128 -13.64 13.48 -3.35
C LEU A 128 -13.79 12.63 -2.08
N ARG A 129 -14.97 12.63 -1.46
CA ARG A 129 -15.30 11.73 -0.36
C ARG A 129 -15.03 10.26 -0.67
N ARG A 130 -15.48 9.81 -1.84
CA ARG A 130 -15.22 8.43 -2.30
C ARG A 130 -13.72 8.12 -2.46
N ALA A 131 -12.93 9.08 -2.94
CA ALA A 131 -11.48 8.92 -3.01
C ALA A 131 -10.84 8.80 -1.62
N VAL A 132 -11.22 9.69 -0.69
CA VAL A 132 -10.72 9.64 0.69
C VAL A 132 -11.07 8.31 1.37
N ILE A 133 -12.31 7.83 1.21
CA ILE A 133 -12.70 6.52 1.76
C ILE A 133 -11.87 5.39 1.14
N SER A 134 -11.57 5.46 -0.16
CA SER A 134 -10.66 4.50 -0.81
C SER A 134 -9.24 4.56 -0.25
N PHE A 135 -8.75 5.75 0.15
CA PHE A 135 -7.43 5.89 0.79
C PHE A 135 -7.43 5.27 2.18
N VAL A 136 -8.45 5.57 3.00
CA VAL A 136 -8.60 4.97 4.32
C VAL A 136 -8.75 3.44 4.23
N ALA A 137 -9.46 2.92 3.23
CA ALA A 137 -9.58 1.48 3.03
C ALA A 137 -8.21 0.83 2.77
N SER A 138 -7.38 1.44 1.94
CA SER A 138 -6.01 0.97 1.71
C SER A 138 -5.12 1.11 2.95
N GLU A 139 -5.26 2.19 3.73
CA GLU A 139 -4.51 2.36 4.98
C GLU A 139 -4.89 1.31 6.03
N VAL A 140 -6.19 1.02 6.17
CA VAL A 140 -6.68 -0.03 7.06
C VAL A 140 -6.17 -1.40 6.62
N GLU A 141 -6.09 -1.66 5.32
CA GLU A 141 -5.43 -2.87 4.83
C GLU A 141 -3.98 -2.91 5.32
N THR A 142 -3.18 -1.86 5.10
CA THR A 142 -1.79 -1.79 5.56
C THR A 142 -1.64 -2.00 7.08
N VAL A 143 -2.66 -1.62 7.88
CA VAL A 143 -2.69 -1.93 9.33
C VAL A 143 -2.85 -3.42 9.61
N LEU A 144 -3.63 -4.12 8.78
CA LEU A 144 -3.91 -5.56 8.91
C LEU A 144 -2.79 -6.44 8.34
N ALA A 145 -2.08 -5.96 7.32
CA ALA A 145 -0.96 -6.65 6.68
C ALA A 145 0.31 -5.78 6.61
N PRO A 146 0.87 -5.36 7.76
CA PRO A 146 1.95 -4.37 7.75
C PRO A 146 3.25 -4.89 7.15
N ARG A 147 3.52 -6.20 7.23
CA ARG A 147 4.80 -6.77 6.74
C ARG A 147 4.79 -6.85 5.22
N GLU A 148 3.69 -7.33 4.67
CA GLU A 148 3.43 -7.51 3.25
C GLU A 148 3.54 -6.15 2.53
N HIS A 149 2.87 -5.12 3.06
CA HIS A 149 2.95 -3.76 2.50
C HIS A 149 4.33 -3.12 2.63
N LEU A 150 5.06 -3.40 3.71
CA LEU A 150 6.44 -2.93 3.86
C LEU A 150 7.38 -3.59 2.84
N LEU A 151 7.16 -4.87 2.54
CA LEU A 151 7.90 -5.61 1.51
C LEU A 151 7.55 -5.09 0.11
N ASP A 152 6.26 -4.91 -0.19
CA ASP A 152 5.77 -4.31 -1.45
C ASP A 152 6.48 -2.99 -1.75
N ASP A 153 6.46 -2.07 -0.78
CA ASP A 153 7.09 -0.75 -0.92
C ASP A 153 8.61 -0.85 -1.11
N ALA A 154 9.27 -1.76 -0.39
CA ALA A 154 10.71 -1.96 -0.51
C ALA A 154 11.11 -2.52 -1.89
N VAL A 155 10.39 -3.54 -2.37
CA VAL A 155 10.64 -4.19 -3.66
C VAL A 155 10.36 -3.20 -4.81
N VAL A 156 9.23 -2.51 -4.77
CA VAL A 156 8.86 -1.49 -5.77
C VAL A 156 9.89 -0.37 -5.81
N GLN A 157 10.34 0.11 -4.66
CA GLN A 157 11.33 1.19 -4.61
C GLN A 157 12.68 0.76 -5.19
N ALA A 158 13.15 -0.45 -4.89
CA ALA A 158 14.39 -0.98 -5.45
C ALA A 158 14.29 -1.17 -6.97
N PHE A 159 13.12 -1.63 -7.45
CA PHE A 159 12.87 -1.78 -8.88
C PHE A 159 12.81 -0.43 -9.59
N TYR A 160 12.09 0.53 -9.02
CA TYR A 160 12.03 1.91 -9.52
C TYR A 160 13.43 2.50 -9.69
N GLN A 161 14.29 2.40 -8.67
CA GLN A 161 15.68 2.92 -8.73
C GLN A 161 16.54 2.24 -9.80
N THR A 162 16.23 0.99 -10.14
CA THR A 162 16.95 0.25 -11.18
C THR A 162 16.47 0.62 -12.59
N VAL A 163 15.17 0.89 -12.73
CA VAL A 163 14.49 1.11 -14.01
C VAL A 163 14.51 2.58 -14.42
N GLN A 164 14.25 3.50 -13.49
CA GLN A 164 14.07 4.92 -13.78
C GLN A 164 15.23 5.55 -14.59
N PRO A 165 16.52 5.27 -14.30
CA PRO A 165 17.63 5.85 -15.07
C PRO A 165 17.67 5.41 -16.55
N ARG A 166 16.99 4.31 -16.89
CA ARG A 166 16.97 3.73 -18.25
C ARG A 166 15.78 4.19 -19.07
N ILE A 167 14.79 4.82 -18.44
CA ILE A 167 13.59 5.30 -19.12
C ILE A 167 13.79 6.76 -19.48
N GLN A 168 13.72 7.05 -20.78
CA GLN A 168 13.73 8.40 -21.31
C GLN A 168 12.37 8.71 -21.95
N GLY A 169 11.83 9.88 -21.64
CA GLY A 169 10.55 10.35 -22.18
C GLY A 169 10.65 11.81 -22.53
N HIS A 170 11.29 12.13 -23.66
CA HIS A 170 11.54 13.52 -24.10
C HIS A 170 10.26 14.34 -24.31
N GLU A 171 9.12 13.69 -24.49
CA GLU A 171 7.80 14.32 -24.67
C GLU A 171 7.10 14.66 -23.33
N PHE A 172 7.64 14.20 -22.19
CA PHE A 172 7.03 14.36 -20.88
C PHE A 172 7.91 15.16 -19.95
N GLU A 173 7.27 15.95 -19.09
CA GLU A 173 7.95 16.54 -17.93
C GLU A 173 8.52 15.43 -17.04
N LYS A 174 9.72 15.66 -16.50
CA LYS A 174 10.44 14.66 -15.70
C LYS A 174 9.62 14.17 -14.51
N ASP A 175 8.97 15.07 -13.78
CA ASP A 175 8.17 14.71 -12.60
C ASP A 175 6.96 13.84 -12.98
N HIS A 176 6.32 14.14 -14.11
CA HIS A 176 5.24 13.31 -14.65
C HIS A 176 5.76 11.92 -15.04
N LEU A 177 6.88 11.86 -15.76
CA LEU A 177 7.49 10.60 -16.17
C LEU A 177 7.87 9.75 -14.96
N ASP A 178 8.50 10.34 -13.93
CA ASP A 178 8.90 9.65 -12.70
C ASP A 178 7.68 9.04 -11.99
N VAL A 179 6.55 9.78 -11.91
CA VAL A 179 5.28 9.25 -11.37
C VAL A 179 4.78 8.06 -12.21
N GLN A 180 4.78 8.17 -13.54
CA GLN A 180 4.34 7.09 -14.42
C GLN A 180 5.22 5.85 -14.34
N VAL A 181 6.54 6.01 -14.19
CA VAL A 181 7.47 4.90 -13.95
C VAL A 181 7.18 4.22 -12.61
N ARG A 182 6.93 4.98 -11.53
CA ARG A 182 6.55 4.40 -10.23
C ARG A 182 5.26 3.60 -10.32
N CYS A 183 4.24 4.12 -11.00
CA CYS A 183 2.98 3.40 -11.23
C CYS A 183 3.20 2.14 -12.04
N ALA A 184 4.00 2.21 -13.11
CA ALA A 184 4.34 1.07 -13.95
C ALA A 184 5.08 -0.03 -13.16
N CYS A 185 6.03 0.34 -12.30
CA CYS A 185 6.72 -0.61 -11.43
C CYS A 185 5.75 -1.38 -10.52
N ARG A 186 4.81 -0.67 -9.88
CA ARG A 186 3.77 -1.31 -9.03
C ARG A 186 2.87 -2.24 -9.83
N ARG A 187 2.37 -1.81 -10.99
CA ARG A 187 1.53 -2.66 -11.86
C ARG A 187 2.28 -3.88 -12.38
N ALA A 188 3.55 -3.73 -12.77
CA ALA A 188 4.34 -4.80 -13.35
C ALA A 188 4.73 -5.86 -12.31
N LEU A 189 5.09 -5.45 -11.09
CA LEU A 189 5.54 -6.36 -10.04
C LEU A 189 4.42 -6.93 -9.19
N LEU A 190 3.48 -6.08 -8.78
CA LEU A 190 2.47 -6.41 -7.76
C LEU A 190 1.07 -6.53 -8.36
N GLY A 191 0.89 -6.30 -9.66
CA GLY A 191 -0.45 -6.28 -10.26
C GLY A 191 -1.36 -5.21 -9.66
N SER A 192 -0.80 -4.15 -9.06
CA SER A 192 -1.58 -3.18 -8.28
C SER A 192 -2.74 -2.58 -9.07
N ASP A 193 -3.91 -2.55 -8.42
CA ASP A 193 -5.10 -1.90 -8.94
C ASP A 193 -5.03 -0.37 -8.85
N ASP A 194 -5.95 0.31 -9.53
CA ASP A 194 -6.02 1.77 -9.57
C ASP A 194 -6.17 2.39 -8.18
N ALA A 195 -6.79 1.67 -7.25
CA ALA A 195 -7.13 2.19 -5.96
C ALA A 195 -5.93 2.12 -4.98
N SER A 196 -5.15 1.05 -5.06
CA SER A 196 -3.85 0.90 -4.39
C SER A 196 -2.83 1.88 -4.95
N LEU A 197 -2.80 2.06 -6.28
CA LEU A 197 -1.99 3.10 -6.92
C LEU A 197 -2.38 4.51 -6.45
N SER A 198 -3.69 4.79 -6.38
CA SER A 198 -4.17 6.10 -5.95
C SER A 198 -3.75 6.40 -4.51
N TYR A 199 -3.78 5.41 -3.62
CA TYR A 199 -3.28 5.58 -2.25
C TYR A 199 -1.76 5.75 -2.18
N ALA A 200 -1.00 4.98 -2.96
CA ALA A 200 0.45 5.13 -3.03
C ALA A 200 0.86 6.54 -3.51
N LEU A 201 0.15 7.10 -4.49
CA LEU A 201 0.35 8.48 -4.94
C LEU A 201 -0.14 9.50 -3.91
N TRP A 202 -1.23 9.22 -3.20
CA TRP A 202 -1.69 10.07 -2.09
C TRP A 202 -0.61 10.23 -1.03
N LEU A 203 0.03 9.14 -0.61
CA LEU A 203 1.15 9.16 0.33
C LEU A 203 2.40 9.88 -0.22
N LEU A 204 2.57 9.91 -1.54
CA LEU A 204 3.66 10.65 -2.19
C LEU A 204 3.41 12.16 -2.16
N TYR A 205 2.18 12.60 -2.45
CA TYR A 205 1.81 14.02 -2.48
C TYR A 205 1.47 14.61 -1.11
N VAL A 206 1.03 13.77 -0.17
CA VAL A 206 0.60 14.16 1.18
C VAL A 206 1.34 13.31 2.21
N PRO A 207 2.65 13.50 2.39
CA PRO A 207 3.45 12.67 3.29
C PRO A 207 3.01 12.80 4.75
N GLN A 208 2.50 13.97 5.16
CA GLN A 208 1.95 14.17 6.50
C GLN A 208 0.76 13.24 6.82
N TRP A 209 0.13 12.60 5.82
CA TRP A 209 -0.91 11.61 6.04
C TRP A 209 -0.44 10.45 6.92
N LYS A 210 0.87 10.14 6.94
CA LYS A 210 1.44 9.09 7.79
C LYS A 210 1.54 9.46 9.27
N GLU A 211 1.39 10.74 9.61
CA GLU A 211 1.52 11.24 10.97
C GLU A 211 0.20 11.07 11.75
N GLU A 212 0.27 10.64 13.01
CA GLU A 212 -0.92 10.45 13.87
C GLU A 212 -1.67 11.77 14.15
N ALA A 213 -0.91 12.87 14.29
CA ALA A 213 -1.41 14.21 14.57
C ALA A 213 -1.48 15.11 13.30
N ALA A 214 -1.57 14.51 12.12
CA ALA A 214 -1.62 15.25 10.86
C ALA A 214 -2.74 16.30 10.87
N ASN A 215 -2.36 17.56 10.65
CA ASN A 215 -3.29 18.64 10.35
C ASN A 215 -3.27 18.91 8.84
N PHE A 216 -4.44 18.93 8.22
CA PHE A 216 -4.61 19.15 6.78
C PHE A 216 -4.94 20.61 6.43
N ASP A 217 -5.12 21.51 7.40
CA ASP A 217 -5.47 22.92 7.18
C ASP A 217 -4.51 23.62 6.20
N ALA A 218 -3.20 23.39 6.36
CA ALA A 218 -2.16 24.00 5.52
C ALA A 218 -2.23 23.56 4.05
N ILE A 219 -2.82 22.39 3.77
CA ILE A 219 -2.96 21.84 2.41
C ILE A 219 -4.41 21.78 1.94
N ALA A 220 -5.37 22.20 2.76
CA ALA A 220 -6.80 22.10 2.52
C ALA A 220 -7.21 22.57 1.12
N GLY A 221 -6.75 23.76 0.73
CA GLY A 221 -7.05 24.32 -0.60
C GLY A 221 -6.45 23.54 -1.77
N LYS A 222 -5.42 22.71 -1.54
CA LYS A 222 -4.75 21.89 -2.56
C LYS A 222 -5.32 20.47 -2.67
N ILE A 223 -5.99 19.96 -1.64
CA ILE A 223 -6.50 18.58 -1.59
C ILE A 223 -7.34 18.21 -2.82
N PRO A 224 -8.33 19.00 -3.27
CA PRO A 224 -9.10 18.68 -4.47
C PRO A 224 -8.22 18.55 -5.73
N ALA A 225 -7.24 19.45 -5.89
CA ALA A 225 -6.33 19.45 -7.04
C ALA A 225 -5.38 18.24 -7.00
N ILE A 226 -4.89 17.86 -5.80
CA ILE A 226 -4.07 16.66 -5.61
C ILE A 226 -4.86 15.41 -6.00
N ILE A 227 -6.10 15.25 -5.51
CA ILE A 227 -6.94 14.09 -5.84
C ILE A 227 -7.22 14.04 -7.36
N SER A 228 -7.46 15.17 -8.00
CA SER A 228 -7.62 15.25 -9.45
C SER A 228 -6.36 14.80 -10.20
N THR A 229 -5.20 15.28 -9.75
CA THR A 229 -3.88 14.93 -10.32
C THR A 229 -3.60 13.43 -10.18
N ILE A 230 -3.92 12.84 -9.03
CA ILE A 230 -3.80 11.39 -8.80
C ILE A 230 -4.67 10.63 -9.80
N ARG A 231 -5.95 11.01 -9.95
CA ARG A 231 -6.85 10.35 -10.92
C ARG A 231 -6.34 10.42 -12.35
N MET A 232 -5.83 11.57 -12.77
CA MET A 232 -5.26 11.74 -14.10
C MET A 232 -4.02 10.84 -14.30
N ASN A 233 -3.13 10.79 -13.31
CA ASN A 233 -1.93 9.94 -13.40
C ASN A 233 -2.28 8.45 -13.42
N VAL A 234 -3.21 8.01 -12.58
CA VAL A 234 -3.67 6.61 -12.51
C VAL A 234 -4.43 6.21 -13.77
N GLY A 235 -5.15 7.13 -14.41
CA GLY A 235 -5.84 6.90 -15.69
C GLY A 235 -4.96 7.03 -16.93
N SER A 236 -3.70 7.44 -16.78
CA SER A 236 -2.78 7.62 -17.92
C SER A 236 -2.45 6.30 -18.61
N THR A 237 -2.32 6.32 -19.94
CA THR A 237 -1.88 5.16 -20.73
C THR A 237 -0.36 4.98 -20.72
N VAL A 238 0.40 6.01 -20.33
CA VAL A 238 1.88 5.99 -20.34
C VAL A 238 2.43 4.88 -19.45
N GLN A 239 1.92 4.73 -18.23
CA GLN A 239 2.31 3.63 -17.34
C GLN A 239 2.13 2.25 -18.00
N TRP A 240 1.10 2.05 -18.82
CA TRP A 240 0.84 0.75 -19.48
C TRP A 240 1.84 0.49 -20.60
N GLN A 241 2.24 1.53 -21.34
CA GLN A 241 3.32 1.42 -22.32
C GLN A 241 4.65 1.07 -21.65
N ILE A 242 4.91 1.65 -20.47
CA ILE A 242 6.10 1.31 -19.67
C ILE A 242 6.01 -0.14 -19.18
N VAL A 243 4.86 -0.59 -18.63
CA VAL A 243 4.66 -1.97 -18.17
C VAL A 243 5.00 -2.99 -19.27
N GLN A 244 4.61 -2.75 -20.52
CA GLN A 244 4.95 -3.65 -21.64
C GLN A 244 6.46 -3.76 -21.91
N LYS A 245 7.24 -2.72 -21.56
CA LYS A 245 8.70 -2.70 -21.72
C LYS A 245 9.44 -3.26 -20.49
N LEU A 246 8.73 -3.45 -19.37
CA LEU A 246 9.29 -3.99 -18.13
C LEU A 246 9.10 -5.51 -18.00
N LYS A 247 8.16 -6.08 -18.74
CA LYS A 247 7.98 -7.53 -18.91
C LYS A 247 8.97 -8.06 -19.94
#